data_AF-A0AAN0MKK4-F1
#
_entry.id   AF-A0AAN0MKK4-F1
#
_cell.length_a   1.000
_cell.length_b   1.000
_cell.length_c   1.000
_cell.angle_alpha   90.00
_cell.angle_beta   90.00
_cell.angle_gamma   90.00
#
_symmetry.space_group_name_H-M   'P 1'
#
loop_
_entity.id
_entity.type
_entity.pdbx_description
1 polymer ?
#
loop_
_entity_poly.entity_id
_entity_poly.type
_entity_poly.pdbx_seq_one_letter_code
_entity_poly.pdbx_strand_id
1 'polypeptide(L)'
;MKTFSLSTTQTKPPRLWQVAGLNHSDGVALLGQISEGLEGNVANLIADWAKITQNDLRKMSGIPSTTFSRSVKARFSADQSERLVRIIRAIDRAVDLFEDADAPACRADPGSLHANANRCA
;
A
#
# COMPACT_ATOMS: atom_id res chain seq x y z
N MET A 1 0.20 16.11 40.37
CA MET A 1 0.70 16.40 39.00
C MET A 1 -0.20 15.65 38.02
N LYS A 2 -0.80 16.34 37.03
CA LYS A 2 -1.59 15.68 35.99
C LYS A 2 -0.64 15.22 34.89
N THR A 3 -0.45 13.91 34.77
CA THR A 3 0.30 13.29 33.68
C THR A 3 -0.53 13.40 32.40
N PHE A 4 -0.07 14.21 31.46
CA PHE A 4 -0.62 14.23 30.10
C PHE A 4 -0.04 13.05 29.33
N SER A 5 -0.82 11.97 29.23
CA SER A 5 -0.53 10.88 28.31
C SER A 5 -0.96 11.34 26.91
N LEU A 6 0.01 11.74 26.08
CA LEU A 6 -0.22 11.91 24.65
C LEU A 6 -0.41 10.51 24.04
N SER A 7 -1.64 10.04 23.96
CA SER A 7 -1.99 8.93 23.08
C SER A 7 -1.93 9.46 21.66
N THR A 8 -0.75 9.44 21.04
CA THR A 8 -0.62 9.60 19.60
C THR A 8 -1.23 8.36 18.97
N THR A 9 -2.56 8.36 18.79
CA THR A 9 -3.21 7.51 17.79
C THR A 9 -2.76 8.02 16.43
N GLN A 10 -1.52 7.69 16.04
CA GLN A 10 -1.05 7.93 14.69
C GLN A 10 -1.81 6.94 13.81
N THR A 11 -2.91 7.41 13.23
CA THR A 11 -3.70 6.65 12.27
C THR A 11 -2.79 6.35 11.08
N LYS A 12 -2.28 5.10 10.99
CA LYS A 12 -1.49 4.64 9.83
C LYS A 12 -2.32 4.98 8.58
N PRO A 13 -1.72 5.64 7.56
CA PRO A 13 -2.44 5.95 6.34
C PRO A 13 -3.09 4.67 5.77
N PRO A 14 -4.31 4.78 5.21
CA PRO A 14 -5.01 3.63 4.66
C PRO A 14 -4.15 2.95 3.61
N ARG A 15 -4.12 1.61 3.66
CA ARG A 15 -3.28 0.79 2.78
C ARG A 15 -3.70 0.97 1.33
N LEU A 16 -2.77 0.89 0.39
CA LEU A 16 -3.06 1.14 -1.01
C LEU A 16 -4.14 0.18 -1.53
N TRP A 17 -4.10 -1.10 -1.16
CA TRP A 17 -5.13 -2.06 -1.55
C TRP A 17 -6.54 -1.66 -1.10
N GLN A 18 -6.68 -1.04 0.08
CA GLN A 18 -7.97 -0.55 0.59
C GLN A 18 -8.44 0.66 -0.21
N VAL A 19 -7.54 1.60 -0.48
CA VAL A 19 -7.85 2.81 -1.28
C VAL A 19 -8.19 2.44 -2.72
N ALA A 20 -7.54 1.41 -3.27
CA ALA A 20 -7.85 0.87 -4.59
C ALA A 20 -9.17 0.08 -4.65
N GLY A 21 -9.92 -0.02 -3.55
CA GLY A 21 -11.20 -0.73 -3.51
C GLY A 21 -11.07 -2.26 -3.56
N LEU A 22 -9.91 -2.81 -3.19
CA LEU A 22 -9.79 -4.25 -3.00
C LEU A 22 -10.43 -4.63 -1.66
N ASN A 23 -11.26 -5.67 -1.67
CA ASN A 23 -11.92 -6.15 -0.45
C ASN A 23 -10.96 -6.93 0.45
N HIS A 24 -9.94 -7.54 -0.15
CA HIS A 24 -8.94 -8.37 0.51
C HIS A 24 -7.55 -8.06 -0.07
N SER A 25 -6.50 -8.16 0.74
CA SER A 25 -5.11 -7.98 0.31
C SER A 25 -4.54 -9.22 -0.41
N ASP A 26 -5.03 -10.42 -0.07
CA ASP A 26 -4.58 -11.71 -0.59
C ASP A 26 -5.69 -12.78 -0.61
N GLY A 27 -5.30 -14.02 -0.92
CA GLY A 27 -6.18 -15.19 -0.88
C GLY A 27 -7.13 -15.35 -2.07
N VAL A 28 -7.97 -16.38 -1.96
CA VAL A 28 -8.91 -16.82 -3.02
C VAL A 28 -9.98 -15.75 -3.28
N ALA A 29 -10.42 -15.02 -2.26
CA ALA A 29 -11.41 -13.97 -2.41
C ALA A 29 -10.90 -12.82 -3.32
N LEU A 30 -9.62 -12.46 -3.20
CA LEU A 30 -9.00 -11.50 -4.11
C LEU A 30 -8.87 -12.06 -5.53
N LEU A 31 -8.60 -13.36 -5.71
CA LEU A 31 -8.60 -13.96 -7.04
C LEU A 31 -9.97 -13.84 -7.72
N GLY A 32 -11.06 -13.99 -6.95
CA GLY A 32 -12.42 -13.73 -7.43
C GLY A 32 -12.58 -12.30 -7.96
N GLN A 33 -12.21 -11.31 -7.16
CA GLN A 33 -12.30 -9.89 -7.57
C GLN A 33 -11.39 -9.55 -8.77
N ILE A 34 -10.20 -10.16 -8.86
CA ILE A 34 -9.32 -10.02 -10.02
C ILE A 34 -9.99 -10.62 -11.27
N SER A 35 -10.63 -11.78 -11.15
CA SER A 35 -11.29 -12.45 -12.26
C SER A 35 -12.49 -11.66 -12.82
N GLU A 36 -13.23 -10.98 -11.95
CA GLU A 36 -14.32 -10.07 -12.32
C GLU A 36 -13.80 -8.78 -12.98
N GLY A 37 -12.57 -8.40 -12.66
CA GLY A 37 -11.93 -7.20 -13.18
C GLY A 37 -12.19 -5.96 -12.34
N LEU A 38 -11.17 -5.09 -12.27
CA LEU A 38 -11.22 -3.84 -11.52
C LEU A 38 -11.87 -2.71 -12.33
N GLU A 39 -12.56 -1.82 -11.64
CA GLU A 39 -13.15 -0.64 -12.27
C GLU A 39 -12.09 0.32 -12.81
N GLY A 40 -12.40 1.00 -13.92
CA GLY A 40 -11.46 1.92 -14.57
C GLY A 40 -10.92 3.02 -13.64
N ASN A 41 -11.73 3.48 -12.67
CA ASN A 41 -11.33 4.49 -11.70
C ASN A 41 -10.20 4.03 -10.76
N VAL A 42 -9.94 2.71 -10.64
CA VAL A 42 -8.86 2.20 -9.79
C VAL A 42 -7.50 2.77 -10.20
N ALA A 43 -7.29 3.04 -11.49
CA ALA A 43 -6.05 3.61 -11.98
C ALA A 43 -5.78 5.01 -11.42
N ASN A 44 -6.83 5.82 -11.25
CA ASN A 44 -6.72 7.14 -10.63
C ASN A 44 -6.38 7.01 -9.14
N LEU A 45 -7.11 6.14 -8.44
CA LEU A 45 -6.93 5.92 -7.00
C LEU A 45 -5.49 5.47 -6.68
N ILE A 46 -4.95 4.55 -7.48
CA ILE A 46 -3.56 4.10 -7.32
C ILE A 46 -2.58 5.24 -7.59
N ALA A 47 -2.77 5.98 -8.69
CA ALA A 47 -1.87 7.08 -9.07
C ALA A 47 -1.86 8.20 -8.03
N ASP A 48 -3.03 8.58 -7.52
CA ASP A 48 -3.21 9.64 -6.53
C ASP A 48 -2.62 9.28 -5.16
N TRP A 49 -2.77 8.01 -4.76
CA TRP A 49 -2.20 7.49 -3.50
C TRP A 49 -0.67 7.40 -3.60
N ALA A 50 -0.15 6.78 -4.66
CA ALA A 50 1.28 6.57 -4.85
C ALA A 50 2.04 7.83 -5.34
N LYS A 51 1.35 8.95 -5.58
CA LYS A 51 1.94 10.21 -6.08
C LYS A 51 2.72 10.04 -7.39
N ILE A 52 2.18 9.22 -8.28
CA ILE A 52 2.72 8.96 -9.63
C ILE A 52 1.72 9.42 -10.68
N THR A 53 2.14 9.51 -11.94
CA THR A 53 1.19 9.74 -13.02
C THR A 53 0.51 8.43 -13.44
N GLN A 54 -0.71 8.52 -14.01
CA GLN A 54 -1.32 7.36 -14.67
C GLN A 54 -0.46 6.78 -15.80
N ASN A 55 0.35 7.63 -16.45
CA ASN A 55 1.28 7.17 -17.48
C ASN A 55 2.39 6.29 -16.89
N ASP A 56 2.85 6.59 -15.67
CA ASP A 56 3.82 5.74 -14.96
C ASP A 56 3.16 4.43 -14.52
N LEU A 57 1.95 4.48 -13.97
CA LEU A 57 1.17 3.27 -13.65
C LEU A 57 0.96 2.38 -14.87
N ARG A 58 0.68 2.97 -16.03
CA ARG A 58 0.57 2.26 -17.30
C ARG A 58 1.89 1.60 -17.70
N LYS A 59 3.01 2.32 -17.61
CA LYS A 59 4.34 1.77 -17.92
C LYS A 59 4.67 0.61 -16.99
N MET A 60 4.42 0.76 -15.69
CA MET A 60 4.66 -0.29 -14.68
C MET A 60 3.78 -1.52 -14.90
N SER A 61 2.52 -1.34 -15.30
CA SER A 61 1.61 -2.47 -15.58
C SER A 61 1.92 -3.19 -16.89
N GLY A 62 2.70 -2.56 -17.78
CA GLY A 62 2.99 -3.09 -19.11
C GLY A 62 1.76 -3.15 -20.02
N ILE A 63 0.65 -2.48 -19.66
CA ILE A 63 -0.57 -2.45 -20.47
C ILE A 63 -0.35 -1.47 -21.64
N PRO A 64 -0.65 -1.87 -22.90
CA PRO A 64 -0.54 -0.98 -24.05
C PRO A 64 -1.41 0.28 -23.88
N SER A 65 -0.94 1.43 -24.36
CA SER A 65 -1.60 2.74 -24.16
C SER A 65 -3.06 2.77 -24.61
N THR A 66 -3.34 2.29 -25.81
CA THR A 66 -4.71 2.26 -26.34
C THR A 66 -5.62 1.33 -25.54
N THR A 67 -5.07 0.25 -24.99
CA THR A 67 -5.83 -0.68 -24.15
C THR A 67 -6.06 -0.10 -22.76
N PHE A 68 -5.03 0.49 -22.14
CA PHE A 68 -5.16 1.15 -20.84
C PHE A 68 -6.21 2.27 -20.88
N SER A 69 -6.15 3.16 -21.86
CA SER A 69 -7.11 4.26 -22.01
C SER A 69 -8.55 3.78 -22.24
N ARG A 70 -8.75 2.61 -22.85
CA ARG A 70 -10.07 1.98 -22.97
C ARG A 70 -10.55 1.44 -21.63
N SER A 71 -9.69 0.72 -20.91
CA SER A 71 -10.04 0.12 -19.62
C SER A 71 -10.32 1.15 -18.53
N VAL A 72 -9.60 2.29 -18.51
CA VAL A 72 -9.87 3.40 -17.58
C VAL A 72 -11.28 3.98 -17.74
N LYS A 73 -11.84 3.96 -18.97
CA LYS A 73 -13.21 4.42 -19.25
C LYS A 73 -14.27 3.35 -18.99
N ALA A 74 -13.85 2.11 -18.77
CA ALA A 74 -14.72 0.96 -18.61
C ALA A 74 -14.23 0.13 -17.42
N ARG A 75 -13.92 -1.15 -17.66
CA ARG A 75 -13.39 -2.08 -16.67
C ARG A 75 -12.10 -2.67 -17.20
N PHE A 76 -11.14 -2.91 -16.31
CA PHE A 76 -9.96 -3.68 -16.61
C PHE A 76 -10.33 -5.17 -16.74
N SER A 77 -9.76 -5.86 -17.73
CA SER A 77 -9.92 -7.32 -17.82
C SER A 77 -9.20 -8.02 -16.67
N ALA A 78 -9.42 -9.33 -16.51
CA ALA A 78 -8.75 -10.11 -15.47
C ALA A 78 -7.22 -10.03 -15.53
N ASP A 79 -6.61 -10.20 -16.71
CA ASP A 79 -5.16 -10.08 -16.90
C ASP A 79 -4.63 -8.68 -16.55
N GLN A 80 -5.36 -7.64 -16.95
CA GLN A 80 -4.98 -6.26 -16.63
C GLN A 80 -5.10 -5.97 -15.13
N SER A 81 -6.18 -6.46 -14.52
CA SER A 81 -6.46 -6.33 -13.10
C SER A 81 -5.38 -7.03 -12.27
N GLU A 82 -4.96 -8.23 -12.69
CA GLU A 82 -3.86 -8.94 -12.06
C GLU A 82 -2.57 -8.11 -12.08
N ARG A 83 -2.22 -7.51 -13.22
CA ARG A 83 -1.04 -6.63 -13.34
C ARG A 83 -1.11 -5.44 -12.38
N LEU A 84 -2.27 -4.80 -12.27
CA LEU A 84 -2.48 -3.69 -11.32
C LEU A 84 -2.37 -4.15 -9.86
N VAL A 85 -2.96 -5.30 -9.51
CA VAL A 85 -2.88 -5.85 -8.14
C VAL A 85 -1.44 -6.23 -7.77
N ARG A 86 -0.64 -6.73 -8.71
CA ARG A 86 0.79 -6.99 -8.46
C ARG A 86 1.54 -5.70 -8.10
N ILE A 87 1.26 -4.59 -8.79
CA ILE A 87 1.86 -3.28 -8.47
C ILE A 87 1.40 -2.80 -7.10
N ILE A 88 0.10 -2.86 -6.81
CA ILE A 88 -0.45 -2.49 -5.49
C ILE A 88 0.29 -3.24 -4.38
N ARG A 89 0.42 -4.56 -4.51
CA ARG A 89 1.11 -5.40 -3.52
C ARG A 89 2.59 -5.04 -3.38
N ALA A 90 3.28 -4.75 -4.49
CA ALA A 90 4.68 -4.34 -4.44
C ALA A 90 4.85 -3.01 -3.68
N ILE A 91 3.95 -2.04 -3.93
CA ILE A 91 3.95 -0.75 -3.24
C ILE A 91 3.62 -0.92 -1.75
N ASP A 92 2.57 -1.68 -1.40
CA ASP A 92 2.21 -1.93 0.00
C ASP A 92 3.37 -2.58 0.78
N ARG A 93 4.10 -3.52 0.17
CA ARG A 93 5.28 -4.14 0.79
C ARG A 93 6.48 -3.21 0.86
N ALA A 94 6.68 -2.33 -0.12
CA ALA A 94 7.70 -1.30 -0.05
C ALA A 94 7.41 -0.33 1.10
N VAL A 95 6.16 0.10 1.24
CA VAL A 95 5.71 0.96 2.35
C VAL A 95 5.94 0.28 3.70
N ASP A 96 5.60 -1.00 3.84
CA ASP A 96 5.96 -1.77 5.04
C ASP A 96 7.46 -1.79 5.32
N LEU A 97 8.28 -1.98 4.28
CA LEU A 97 9.72 -2.08 4.47
C LEU A 97 10.38 -0.73 4.81
N PHE A 98 9.90 0.36 4.21
CA PHE A 98 10.55 1.66 4.26
C PHE A 98 9.92 2.64 5.26
N GLU A 99 8.61 2.55 5.54
CA GLU A 99 7.93 3.43 6.52
C GLU A 99 7.89 2.81 7.92
N ASP A 100 8.01 1.49 8.08
CA ASP A 100 8.13 0.86 9.41
C ASP A 100 9.57 0.97 9.97
N ALA A 101 10.52 1.59 9.24
CA ALA A 101 11.88 1.87 9.71
C ALA A 101 11.96 3.01 10.74
N ASP A 102 10.89 3.79 10.91
CA ASP A 102 10.73 4.78 11.98
C ASP A 102 10.06 4.21 13.25
N ALA A 103 9.82 2.89 13.31
CA ALA A 103 9.62 2.26 14.60
C ALA A 103 10.96 2.37 15.36
N PRO A 104 11.02 3.01 16.55
CA PRO A 104 12.26 3.10 17.30
C PRO A 104 12.75 1.67 17.48
N ALA A 105 13.93 1.42 16.93
CA ALA A 105 14.68 0.20 17.12
C ALA A 105 15.11 0.13 18.59
N CYS A 106 14.16 -0.05 19.51
CA CYS A 106 14.38 -0.72 20.77
C CYS A 106 14.52 -2.21 20.46
N ARG A 107 15.54 -2.57 19.68
CA ARG A 107 16.14 -3.89 19.81
C ARG A 107 16.78 -3.88 21.20
N ALA A 108 16.02 -4.31 22.19
CA ALA A 108 16.58 -4.68 23.47
C ALA A 108 17.58 -5.80 23.19
N ASP A 109 18.88 -5.48 23.22
CA ASP A 109 19.92 -6.48 23.31
C ASP A 109 19.66 -7.28 24.58
N PRO A 110 19.41 -8.61 24.52
CA PRO A 110 19.16 -9.42 25.71
C PRO A 110 20.42 -9.66 26.56
N GLY A 111 21.47 -8.85 26.40
CA GLY A 111 22.78 -9.05 27.03
C GLY A 111 23.37 -7.87 27.80
N SER A 112 22.75 -6.68 27.82
CA SER A 112 23.35 -5.51 28.49
C SER A 112 22.73 -5.25 29.86
N LEU A 113 23.35 -5.80 30.90
CA LEU A 113 22.98 -5.64 32.32
C LEU A 113 23.21 -4.23 32.90
N HIS A 114 23.35 -3.20 32.07
CA HIS A 114 23.44 -1.80 32.49
C HIS A 114 22.83 -0.86 31.43
N ALA A 115 21.54 -0.98 31.15
CA ALA A 115 20.83 0.02 30.35
C ALA A 115 20.21 1.09 31.27
N ASN A 116 20.89 2.23 31.37
CA ASN A 116 20.42 3.45 32.04
C ASN A 116 19.16 3.99 31.35
N ALA A 117 18.08 4.18 32.10
CA ALA A 117 16.74 4.57 31.63
C ALA A 117 16.63 6.00 31.05
N ASN A 118 17.71 6.78 31.00
CA ASN A 118 17.67 8.19 30.58
C ASN A 118 18.09 8.46 29.12
N ARG A 119 18.05 7.47 28.22
CA ARG A 119 18.55 7.66 26.83
C ARG A 119 17.48 7.57 25.73
N CYS A 120 16.23 7.86 26.07
CA CYS A 120 15.18 8.11 25.09
C CYS A 120 14.38 9.34 25.53
N ALA A 121 14.80 10.51 25.07
CA ALA A 121 14.05 11.77 25.12
C ALA A 121 14.21 12.46 23.76
#